data_AF-A0A9D8NTS4-F1
#
_entry.id   AF-A0A9D8NTS4-F1
#
_cell.length_a   1.000
_cell.length_b   1.000
_cell.length_c   1.000
_cell.angle_alpha   90.00
_cell.angle_beta   90.00
_cell.angle_gamma   90.00
#
_symmetry.space_group_name_H-M   'P 1'
#
loop_
_entity.id
_entity.type
_entity.pdbx_description
1 polymer ?
#
loop_
_entity_poly.entity_id
_entity_poly.type
_entity_poly.pdbx_seq_one_letter_code
_entity_poly.pdbx_strand_id
1 'polypeptide(L)'
;MTMISPPTILALSLLTNPVQGPSEPALPEVLKSWSLQTLTIPQDLPANFEFAVVLGEQTVFVSLHKVTQRSDDFKVLVDEGTGDLVEVAAPAIRTYRGSIAGDPA
;
A
#
# COMPACT_ATOMS: atom_id res chain seq x y z
N MET A 1 -66.45 -37.49 -34.57
CA MET A 1 -65.63 -36.31 -34.91
C MET A 1 -64.23 -36.58 -34.37
N THR A 2 -63.36 -37.10 -35.24
CA THR A 2 -62.10 -37.76 -34.87
C THR A 2 -60.98 -36.73 -34.74
N MET A 3 -60.40 -36.56 -33.54
CA MET A 3 -59.23 -35.70 -33.34
C MET A 3 -57.95 -36.51 -33.52
N ILE A 4 -57.11 -36.06 -34.45
CA ILE A 4 -55.80 -36.60 -34.78
C ILE A 4 -54.77 -35.94 -33.83
N SER A 5 -53.99 -36.76 -33.11
CA SER A 5 -52.88 -36.31 -32.27
C SER A 5 -51.66 -35.93 -33.13
N PRO A 6 -50.94 -34.82 -32.85
CA PRO A 6 -49.65 -34.56 -33.47
C PRO A 6 -48.53 -35.40 -32.80
N PRO A 7 -47.38 -35.62 -33.48
CA PRO A 7 -46.30 -36.45 -32.99
C PRO A 7 -45.41 -35.72 -31.96
N THR A 8 -45.01 -36.46 -30.92
CA THR A 8 -44.04 -36.04 -29.90
C THR A 8 -42.65 -35.87 -30.53
N ILE A 9 -42.10 -34.66 -30.48
CA ILE A 9 -40.69 -34.40 -30.81
C ILE A 9 -39.85 -34.66 -29.56
N LEU A 10 -38.95 -35.64 -29.60
CA LEU A 10 -37.91 -35.83 -28.59
C LEU A 10 -36.84 -34.74 -28.76
N ALA A 11 -36.73 -33.84 -27.79
CA ALA A 11 -35.59 -32.93 -27.69
C ALA A 11 -34.43 -33.62 -26.97
N LEU A 12 -33.35 -33.92 -27.70
CA LEU A 12 -32.10 -34.42 -27.14
C LEU A 12 -31.35 -33.24 -26.49
N SER A 13 -31.46 -33.08 -25.17
CA SER A 13 -30.72 -32.06 -24.42
C SER A 13 -29.25 -32.49 -24.29
N LEU A 14 -28.37 -31.74 -24.95
CA LEU A 14 -26.93 -31.83 -24.76
C LEU A 14 -26.61 -31.36 -23.33
N LEU A 15 -26.20 -32.30 -22.46
CA LEU A 15 -25.65 -32.02 -21.14
C LEU A 15 -24.30 -31.29 -21.31
N THR A 16 -24.32 -29.97 -21.36
CA THR A 16 -23.11 -29.16 -21.20
C THR A 16 -22.73 -29.14 -19.72
N ASN A 17 -21.80 -30.01 -19.32
CA ASN A 17 -21.10 -29.87 -18.05
C ASN A 17 -20.24 -28.60 -18.09
N PRO A 18 -20.42 -27.62 -17.18
CA PRO A 18 -19.50 -26.51 -17.08
C PRO A 18 -18.16 -27.05 -16.55
N VAL A 19 -17.09 -26.87 -17.33
CA VAL A 19 -15.72 -27.10 -16.86
C VAL A 19 -15.42 -26.03 -15.82
N GLN A 20 -15.44 -26.40 -14.54
CA GLN A 20 -14.90 -25.57 -13.46
C GLN A 20 -13.38 -25.49 -13.64
N GLY A 21 -12.90 -24.33 -14.10
CA GLY A 21 -11.48 -23.98 -14.06
C GLY A 21 -10.95 -23.94 -12.63
N PRO A 22 -9.61 -23.82 -12.44
CA PRO A 22 -9.03 -23.73 -11.11
C PRO A 22 -9.67 -22.56 -10.35
N SER A 23 -10.32 -22.87 -9.22
CA SER A 23 -10.88 -21.87 -8.32
C SER A 23 -9.74 -21.01 -7.77
N GLU A 24 -9.77 -19.72 -8.09
CA GLU A 24 -8.86 -18.74 -7.50
C GLU A 24 -8.96 -18.83 -5.97
N PRO A 25 -7.83 -18.91 -5.23
CA PRO A 25 -7.88 -19.01 -3.78
C PRO A 25 -8.54 -17.75 -3.22
N ALA A 26 -9.67 -17.93 -2.54
CA ALA A 26 -10.34 -16.83 -1.87
C ALA A 26 -9.43 -16.22 -0.80
N LEU A 27 -9.22 -14.90 -0.87
CA LEU A 27 -8.48 -14.18 0.18
C LEU A 27 -9.19 -14.38 1.54
N PRO A 28 -8.45 -14.72 2.61
CA PRO A 28 -8.99 -14.80 3.95
C PRO A 28 -9.77 -13.53 4.32
N GLU A 29 -10.97 -13.67 4.90
CA GLU A 29 -11.83 -12.55 5.30
C GLU A 29 -11.12 -11.56 6.24
N VAL A 30 -10.16 -12.03 7.05
CA VAL A 30 -9.36 -11.18 7.94
C VAL A 30 -8.52 -10.15 7.19
N LEU A 31 -8.03 -10.49 5.98
CA LEU A 31 -7.25 -9.56 5.15
C LEU A 31 -8.13 -8.51 4.46
N LYS A 32 -9.46 -8.65 4.54
CA LYS A 32 -10.43 -7.69 4.02
C LYS A 32 -10.85 -6.65 5.05
N SER A 33 -10.31 -6.72 6.28
CA SER A 33 -10.55 -5.73 7.33
C SER A 33 -9.36 -4.79 7.48
N TRP A 34 -9.63 -3.48 7.52
CA TRP A 34 -8.61 -2.47 7.79
C TRP A 34 -9.19 -1.37 8.68
N SER A 35 -8.32 -0.73 9.46
CA SER A 35 -8.66 0.47 10.22
C SER A 35 -7.83 1.63 9.71
N LEU A 36 -8.45 2.81 9.58
CA LEU A 36 -7.77 4.03 9.18
C LEU A 36 -7.56 4.91 10.41
N GLN A 37 -6.31 5.29 10.66
CA GLN A 37 -5.95 6.21 11.73
C GLN A 37 -5.26 7.43 11.12
N THR A 38 -5.77 8.61 11.46
CA THR A 38 -5.17 9.88 11.06
C THR A 38 -4.25 10.34 12.18
N LEU A 39 -2.99 10.60 11.82
CA LEU A 39 -1.98 11.08 12.76
C LEU A 39 -1.62 12.52 12.42
N THR A 40 -1.62 13.38 13.43
CA THR A 40 -1.12 14.75 13.30
C THR A 40 0.35 14.76 13.65
N ILE A 41 1.19 14.86 12.62
CA ILE A 41 2.64 14.90 12.76
C ILE A 41 3.10 16.36 12.69
N PRO A 42 3.85 16.88 13.69
CA PRO A 42 4.42 18.22 13.64
C PRO A 42 5.29 18.46 12.40
N GLN A 43 5.32 19.70 11.91
CA GLN A 43 6.32 20.10 10.93
C GLN A 43 7.70 20.17 11.61
N ASP A 44 8.69 19.56 10.96
CA ASP A 44 10.09 19.49 11.41
C ASP A 44 10.33 18.64 12.67
N LEU A 45 10.07 17.33 12.55
CA LEU A 45 10.39 16.38 13.61
C LEU A 45 11.91 16.31 13.90
N PRO A 46 12.28 15.92 15.13
CA PRO A 46 13.66 15.57 15.47
C PRO A 46 14.21 14.42 14.62
N ALA A 47 15.53 14.18 14.72
CA ALA A 47 16.19 13.08 13.99
C ALA A 47 15.59 11.70 14.31
N ASN A 48 15.16 11.51 15.57
CA ASN A 48 14.43 10.34 16.04
C ASN A 48 13.11 10.79 16.63
N PHE A 49 12.01 10.19 16.21
CA PHE A 49 10.66 10.49 16.67
C PHE A 49 9.87 9.21 16.86
N GLU A 50 9.09 9.11 17.94
CA GLU A 50 8.30 7.93 18.26
C GLU A 50 6.87 8.31 18.59
N PHE A 51 5.91 7.51 18.13
CA PHE A 51 4.49 7.69 18.43
C PHE A 51 3.78 6.34 18.52
N ALA A 52 2.69 6.31 19.29
CA ALA A 52 1.86 5.12 19.44
C ALA A 52 0.76 5.06 18.36
N VAL A 53 0.50 3.86 17.86
CA VAL A 53 -0.65 3.54 16.98
C VAL A 53 -1.35 2.28 17.48
N VAL A 54 -2.62 2.13 17.16
CA VAL A 54 -3.41 0.95 17.54
C VAL A 54 -3.47 -0.01 16.35
N LEU A 55 -2.96 -1.23 16.47
CA LEU A 55 -3.11 -2.27 15.45
C LEU A 55 -3.97 -3.40 16.03
N GLY A 56 -5.25 -3.45 15.62
CA GLY A 56 -6.22 -4.35 16.21
C GLY A 56 -6.48 -4.00 17.68
N GLU A 57 -6.17 -4.94 18.58
CA GLU A 57 -6.30 -4.76 20.03
C GLU A 57 -4.97 -4.33 20.71
N GLN A 58 -3.89 -4.19 19.94
CA GLN A 58 -2.55 -3.89 20.46
C GLN A 58 -2.18 -2.43 20.21
N THR A 59 -1.61 -1.78 21.23
CA THR A 59 -0.90 -0.51 21.04
C THR A 59 0.55 -0.83 20.70
N VAL A 60 1.01 -0.35 19.55
CA VAL A 60 2.40 -0.51 19.10
C VAL A 60 3.04 0.86 18.95
N PHE A 61 4.36 0.92 19.10
CA PHE A 61 5.11 2.14 18.88
C PHE A 61 5.79 2.12 17.51
N VAL A 62 5.67 3.23 16.78
CA VAL A 62 6.36 3.45 15.51
C VAL A 62 7.51 4.39 15.77
N SER A 63 8.72 3.92 15.55
CA SER A 63 9.96 4.71 15.60
C SER A 63 10.31 5.19 14.20
N LEU A 64 10.52 6.50 14.05
CA LEU A 64 10.96 7.16 12.82
C LEU A 64 12.37 7.71 13.00
N HIS A 65 13.24 7.44 12.03
CA HIS A 65 14.60 7.98 11.96
C HIS A 65 14.82 8.74 10.65
N LYS A 66 15.37 9.96 10.71
CA LYS A 66 15.74 10.76 9.52
C LYS A 66 16.80 10.03 8.71
N VAL A 67 16.54 9.78 7.44
CA VAL A 67 17.49 9.13 6.53
C VAL A 67 17.81 10.03 5.35
N THR A 68 19.05 9.96 4.88
CA THR A 68 19.51 10.64 3.67
C THR A 68 20.45 9.73 2.90
N GLN A 69 20.43 9.83 1.58
CA GLN A 69 21.41 9.20 0.68
C GLN A 69 22.55 10.16 0.31
N ARG A 70 22.49 11.40 0.82
CA ARG A 70 23.54 12.41 0.61
C ARG A 70 24.76 12.01 1.44
N SER A 71 25.95 12.11 0.84
CA SER A 71 27.21 12.00 1.58
C SER A 71 27.33 13.13 2.59
N ASP A 72 28.20 12.98 3.60
CA ASP A 72 28.41 14.03 4.59
C ASP A 72 29.04 15.30 3.98
N ASP A 73 29.84 15.16 2.93
CA ASP A 73 30.60 16.25 2.30
C ASP A 73 29.99 16.81 1.00
N PHE A 74 28.67 16.69 0.81
CA PHE A 74 28.04 17.24 -0.40
C PHE A 74 27.87 18.76 -0.33
N LYS A 75 27.81 19.39 -1.51
CA LYS A 75 27.53 20.82 -1.67
C LYS A 75 26.31 21.04 -2.56
N VAL A 76 25.58 22.12 -2.29
CA VAL A 76 24.50 22.58 -3.17
C VAL A 76 24.96 23.84 -3.84
N LEU A 77 25.00 23.83 -5.16
CA LEU A 77 25.39 24.96 -5.99
C LEU A 77 24.17 25.43 -6.77
N VAL A 78 23.95 26.76 -6.82
CA VAL A 78 22.86 27.39 -7.56
C VAL A 78 23.47 28.42 -8.51
N ASP A 79 22.96 28.46 -9.74
CA ASP A 79 23.23 29.55 -10.68
C ASP A 79 22.17 30.63 -10.47
N GLU A 80 22.61 31.85 -10.13
CA GLU A 80 21.76 33.00 -9.91
C GLU A 80 21.51 33.83 -11.19
N GLY A 81 21.90 33.30 -12.36
CA GLY A 81 21.72 33.92 -13.67
C GLY A 81 22.89 34.77 -14.14
N THR A 82 24.01 34.76 -13.39
CA THR A 82 25.27 35.41 -13.78
C THR A 82 26.21 34.47 -14.52
N GLY A 83 25.91 33.16 -14.54
CA GLY A 83 26.78 32.12 -15.08
C GLY A 83 27.83 31.61 -14.08
N ASP A 84 27.85 32.16 -12.87
CA ASP A 84 28.66 31.67 -11.76
C ASP A 84 27.83 30.76 -10.84
N LEU A 85 28.49 29.75 -10.26
CA LEU A 85 27.87 28.85 -9.29
C LEU A 85 28.14 29.33 -7.87
N VAL A 86 27.07 29.59 -7.12
CA VAL A 86 27.14 30.00 -5.71
C VAL A 86 26.77 28.82 -4.81
N GLU A 87 27.59 28.56 -3.79
CA GLU A 87 27.28 27.56 -2.78
C GLU A 87 26.19 28.06 -1.83
N VAL A 88 25.16 27.23 -1.63
CA VAL A 88 24.01 27.53 -0.77
C VAL A 88 23.84 26.47 0.31
N ALA A 89 23.13 26.83 1.38
CA ALA A 89 22.80 25.90 2.44
C ALA A 89 21.95 24.74 1.90
N ALA A 90 22.32 23.52 2.28
CA ALA A 90 21.57 22.35 1.85
C ALA A 90 20.17 22.32 2.47
N PRO A 91 19.14 21.85 1.74
CA PRO A 91 17.80 21.68 2.30
C PRO A 91 17.78 20.68 3.44
N ALA A 92 16.95 20.93 4.46
CA ALA A 92 16.76 20.02 5.58
C ALA A 92 16.35 18.61 5.13
N ILE A 93 16.79 17.59 5.86
CA ILE A 93 16.37 16.20 5.64
C ILE A 93 14.93 16.05 6.14
N ARG A 94 14.05 15.61 5.24
CA ARG A 94 12.61 15.42 5.50
C ARG A 94 12.15 13.98 5.31
N THR A 95 13.06 13.09 4.90
CA THR A 95 12.75 11.68 4.70
C THR A 95 13.02 10.91 5.98
N TYR A 96 12.06 10.07 6.36
CA TYR A 96 12.17 9.19 7.53
C TYR A 96 12.03 7.74 7.09
N ARG A 97 12.76 6.85 7.76
CA ARG A 97 12.51 5.42 7.75
C ARG A 97 11.83 5.06 9.06
N GLY A 98 10.72 4.32 8.96
CA GLY A 98 9.98 3.86 10.12
C GLY A 98 10.21 2.38 10.40
N SER A 99 10.14 1.99 11.67
CA SER A 99 10.04 0.61 12.13
C SER A 99 9.02 0.51 13.26
N ILE A 100 8.33 -0.62 13.35
CA ILE A 100 7.46 -0.93 14.50
C ILE A 100 8.35 -1.50 15.60
N ALA A 101 8.29 -0.92 16.80
CA ALA A 101 9.06 -1.37 17.94
C ALA A 101 8.71 -2.84 18.25
N GLY A 102 9.71 -3.72 18.21
CA GLY A 102 9.55 -5.16 18.46
C GLY A 102 9.54 -6.04 17.21
N ASP A 103 9.52 -5.47 16.00
CA ASP A 103 9.71 -6.22 14.75
C ASP A 103 11.11 -5.89 14.19
N PRO A 104 12.04 -6.86 14.07
CA PRO A 104 13.35 -6.59 13.51
C PRO A 104 13.23 -6.21 12.03
N ALA A 105 13.90 -5.11 11.65
CA ALA A 105 14.05 -4.70 10.26
C ALA A 105 14.85 -5.71 9.42
#